data_AF-A0A923XVU4-F1
#
_entry.id   AF-A0A923XVU4-F1
#
_cell.length_a   1.000
_cell.length_b   1.000
_cell.length_c   1.000
_cell.angle_alpha   90.00
_cell.angle_beta   90.00
_cell.angle_gamma   90.00
#
_symmetry.space_group_name_H-M   'P 1'
#
loop_
_entity.id
_entity.type
_entity.pdbx_description
1 polymer ?
#
loop_
_entity_poly.entity_id
_entity_poly.type
_entity_poly.pdbx_seq_one_letter_code
_entity_poly.pdbx_strand_id
1 'polypeptide(L)'
;MAVGLAAIALMPAGPGGAMVVAGTMVAGLGFGLFQTPNNRILLLSAPRTRSGAAGAMQGTARLSGQTLGAIVMAILFAVLAPTLAPELALLVAAVFAGLAALVSLGRARFEPAA
;
A
#
# COMPACT_ATOMS: atom_id res chain seq x y z
N MET A 1 -1.50 5.55 4.93
CA MET A 1 -0.58 4.41 4.73
C MET A 1 0.88 4.85 4.66
N ALA A 2 1.33 5.56 3.61
CA ALA A 2 2.74 5.95 3.47
C ALA A 2 3.32 6.70 4.69
N VAL A 3 2.60 7.69 5.22
CA VAL A 3 3.01 8.44 6.43
C VAL A 3 3.13 7.53 7.66
N GLY A 4 2.22 6.58 7.84
CA GLY A 4 2.27 5.62 8.96
C GLY A 4 3.45 4.65 8.85
N LEU A 5 3.77 4.18 7.65
CA LEU A 5 4.92 3.32 7.40
C LEU A 5 6.26 4.07 7.57
N ALA A 6 6.34 5.31 7.07
CA ALA A 6 7.52 6.16 7.24
C ALA A 6 7.76 6.53 8.71
N ALA A 7 6.70 6.77 9.48
CA ALA A 7 6.79 7.03 10.91
C ALA A 7 7.35 5.83 11.70
N ILE A 8 7.00 4.61 11.30
CA ILE A 8 7.57 3.39 11.91
C ILE A 8 9.02 3.17 11.45
N ALA A 9 9.33 3.44 10.18
CA ALA A 9 10.67 3.24 9.62
C ALA A 9 11.74 4.18 10.19
N LEU A 10 11.37 5.41 10.57
CA LEU A 10 12.29 6.44 11.06
C LEU A 10 12.40 6.50 12.59
N MET A 11 11.82 5.52 13.30
CA MET A 11 11.76 5.55 14.76
C MET A 11 13.11 5.21 15.41
N PRO A 12 13.53 5.92 16.47
CA PRO A 12 14.68 5.53 17.29
C PRO A 12 14.44 4.19 17.99
N ALA A 13 15.50 3.38 18.12
CA ALA A 13 15.50 2.10 18.81
C ALA A 13 15.19 2.25 20.32
N GLY A 14 13.91 2.29 20.67
CA GLY A 14 13.39 2.33 22.04
C GLY A 14 12.16 1.42 22.20
N PRO A 15 11.58 1.31 23.42
CA PRO A 15 10.40 0.47 23.68
C PRO A 15 9.15 1.07 23.01
N GLY A 16 9.05 0.88 21.69
CA GLY A 16 8.18 1.62 20.76
C GLY A 16 6.84 0.96 20.44
N GLY A 17 6.39 -0.03 21.22
CA GLY A 17 5.20 -0.83 20.89
C GLY A 17 3.95 0.03 20.64
N ALA A 18 3.71 1.06 21.45
CA ALA A 18 2.57 1.96 21.28
C ALA A 18 2.62 2.76 19.96
N MET A 19 3.81 3.16 19.51
CA MET A 19 3.97 3.93 18.27
C MET A 19 3.87 3.03 17.03
N VAL A 20 4.35 1.78 17.11
CA VAL A 20 4.11 0.77 16.07
C VAL A 20 2.61 0.52 15.90
N VAL A 21 1.87 0.37 17.01
CA VAL A 21 0.41 0.22 16.98
C VAL A 21 -0.25 1.46 16.37
N ALA A 22 0.14 2.66 16.79
CA ALA A 22 -0.40 3.91 16.24
C ALA A 22 -0.10 4.06 14.74
N GLY A 23 1.14 3.81 14.31
CA GLY A 23 1.55 3.86 12.90
C GLY A 23 0.80 2.82 12.05
N THR A 24 0.58 1.62 12.59
CA THR A 24 -0.19 0.56 11.94
C THR A 24 -1.68 0.94 11.85
N MET A 25 -2.25 1.55 12.89
CA MET A 25 -3.61 2.09 12.85
C MET A 25 -3.76 3.18 11.81
N VAL A 26 -2.84 4.16 11.75
CA VAL A 26 -2.85 5.22 10.72
C VAL A 26 -2.69 4.63 9.32
N ALA A 27 -1.84 3.60 9.18
CA ALA A 27 -1.68 2.91 7.92
C ALA A 27 -2.98 2.19 7.49
N GLY A 28 -3.62 1.48 8.42
CA GLY A 28 -4.88 0.77 8.23
C GLY A 28 -6.06 1.68 7.95
N LEU A 29 -6.19 2.79 8.66
CA LEU A 29 -7.21 3.82 8.41
C LEU A 29 -7.10 4.36 6.98
N GLY A 30 -5.89 4.74 6.56
CA GLY A 30 -5.68 5.18 5.19
C GLY A 30 -6.02 4.09 4.16
N PHE A 31 -5.62 2.85 4.42
CA PHE A 31 -5.95 1.75 3.52
C PHE A 31 -7.47 1.53 3.42
N GLY A 32 -8.19 1.45 4.54
CA GLY A 32 -9.64 1.20 4.55
C GLY A 32 -10.46 2.33 3.91
N LEU A 33 -10.09 3.59 4.18
CA LEU A 33 -10.77 4.77 3.64
C LEU A 33 -10.66 4.87 2.12
N PHE A 34 -9.51 4.54 1.54
CA PHE A 34 -9.27 4.69 0.10
C PHE A 34 -9.49 3.40 -0.70
N GLN A 35 -9.26 2.23 -0.11
CA GLN A 35 -9.42 0.96 -0.82
C GLN A 35 -10.89 0.66 -1.11
N THR A 36 -11.80 0.88 -0.15
CA THR A 36 -13.23 0.57 -0.31
C THR A 36 -13.89 1.37 -1.43
N PRO A 37 -13.74 2.72 -1.50
CA PRO A 37 -14.28 3.50 -2.61
C PRO A 37 -13.61 3.18 -3.95
N ASN A 38 -12.28 2.98 -3.98
CA ASN A 38 -11.55 2.68 -5.22
C ASN A 38 -12.00 1.35 -5.85
N ASN A 39 -12.15 0.31 -5.02
CA ASN A 39 -12.68 -0.99 -5.46
C ASN A 39 -14.13 -0.88 -5.95
N ARG A 40 -14.96 -0.10 -5.24
CA ARG A 40 -16.37 0.10 -5.61
C ARG A 40 -16.50 0.83 -6.95
N ILE A 41 -15.73 1.90 -7.19
CA ILE A 41 -15.74 2.64 -8.46
C ILE A 41 -15.31 1.73 -9.61
N LEU A 42 -14.22 0.98 -9.45
CA LEU A 42 -13.74 0.06 -10.48
C LEU A 42 -14.82 -0.96 -10.89
N LEU A 43 -15.44 -1.62 -9.91
CA LEU A 43 -16.46 -2.64 -10.16
C LEU A 43 -17.75 -2.07 -10.76
N LEU A 44 -18.14 -0.86 -10.39
CA LEU A 44 -19.36 -0.21 -10.86
C LEU A 44 -19.18 0.56 -12.18
N SER A 45 -17.96 0.95 -12.52
CA SER A 45 -17.63 1.64 -13.79
C SER A 45 -17.67 0.72 -15.02
N ALA A 46 -17.61 -0.60 -14.81
CA ALA A 46 -17.66 -1.57 -15.88
C ALA A 46 -19.13 -1.96 -16.21
N PRO A 47 -19.50 -2.09 -17.51
CA PRO A 47 -20.81 -2.63 -17.89
C PRO A 47 -21.09 -3.96 -17.18
N ARG A 48 -22.35 -4.22 -16.79
CA ARG A 48 -22.72 -5.40 -15.97
C ARG A 48 -22.31 -6.75 -16.61
N THR A 49 -22.13 -6.79 -17.92
CA THR A 49 -21.64 -7.96 -18.68
C THR A 49 -20.12 -8.18 -18.57
N ARG A 50 -19.35 -7.17 -18.13
CA ARG A 50 -17.89 -7.19 -17.98
C ARG A 50 -17.40 -6.85 -16.56
N SER A 51 -18.29 -6.62 -15.61
CA SER A 51 -17.92 -6.35 -14.20
C SER A 51 -17.14 -7.50 -13.57
N GLY A 52 -17.44 -8.75 -13.94
CA GLY A 52 -16.66 -9.93 -13.55
C GLY A 52 -15.21 -9.89 -14.08
N ALA A 53 -15.01 -9.40 -15.31
CA ALA A 53 -13.68 -9.23 -15.89
C ALA A 53 -12.90 -8.09 -15.21
N ALA A 54 -13.56 -6.98 -14.86
CA ALA A 54 -12.95 -5.88 -14.10
C ALA A 54 -12.50 -6.34 -12.69
N GLY A 55 -13.35 -7.10 -11.99
CA GLY A 55 -13.00 -7.70 -10.71
C GLY A 55 -11.86 -8.72 -10.81
N ALA A 56 -11.84 -9.53 -11.86
CA ALA A 56 -10.75 -10.46 -12.13
C ALA A 56 -9.41 -9.73 -12.37
N MET A 57 -9.41 -8.68 -13.19
CA MET A 57 -8.21 -7.84 -13.41
C MET A 57 -7.72 -7.18 -12.12
N GLN A 58 -8.63 -6.74 -11.25
CA GLN A 58 -8.25 -6.20 -9.94
C GLN A 58 -7.63 -7.29 -9.05
N GLY A 59 -8.22 -8.49 -9.06
CA GLY A 59 -7.73 -9.65 -8.32
C GLY A 59 -6.32 -10.05 -8.75
N THR A 60 -6.07 -10.13 -10.06
CA THR A 60 -4.75 -10.47 -10.59
C THR A 60 -3.73 -9.39 -10.26
N ALA A 61 -4.06 -8.10 -10.47
CA ALA A 61 -3.17 -7.00 -10.12
C ALA A 61 -2.79 -7.02 -8.62
N ARG A 62 -3.76 -7.30 -7.74
CA ARG A 62 -3.51 -7.42 -6.29
C ARG A 62 -2.60 -8.60 -5.98
N LEU A 63 -2.89 -9.79 -6.50
CA LEU A 63 -2.08 -10.98 -6.25
C LEU A 63 -0.65 -10.83 -6.78
N SER A 64 -0.50 -10.29 -8.00
CA SER A 64 0.82 -9.98 -8.56
C SER A 64 1.60 -9.01 -7.66
N GLY A 65 0.96 -7.94 -7.19
CA GLY A 65 1.58 -6.99 -6.26
C GLY A 65 1.97 -7.61 -4.92
N GLN A 66 1.12 -8.48 -4.36
CA GLN A 66 1.42 -9.21 -3.11
C GLN A 66 2.60 -10.17 -3.28
N THR A 67 2.64 -10.93 -4.38
CA THR A 67 3.74 -11.86 -4.67
C THR A 67 5.06 -11.11 -4.87
N LEU A 68 5.04 -10.05 -5.68
CA LEU A 68 6.24 -9.22 -5.90
C LEU A 68 6.72 -8.58 -4.59
N GLY A 69 5.81 -8.03 -3.79
CA GLY A 69 6.13 -7.47 -2.48
C GLY A 69 6.75 -8.51 -1.54
N ALA A 70 6.16 -9.71 -1.47
CA ALA A 70 6.68 -10.80 -0.65
C ALA A 70 8.09 -11.23 -1.08
N ILE A 71 8.36 -11.32 -2.38
CA ILE A 71 9.70 -11.64 -2.91
C ILE A 71 10.71 -10.56 -2.52
N VAL A 72 10.35 -9.27 -2.68
CA VAL A 72 11.24 -8.16 -2.28
C VAL A 72 11.54 -8.22 -0.79
N MET A 73 10.52 -8.41 0.06
CA MET A 73 10.72 -8.54 1.51
C MET A 73 11.58 -9.76 1.86
N ALA A 74 11.36 -10.91 1.21
CA ALA A 74 12.16 -12.11 1.43
C ALA A 74 13.64 -11.89 1.09
N ILE A 75 13.94 -11.22 -0.03
CA ILE A 75 15.31 -10.89 -0.43
C ILE A 75 15.97 -9.95 0.59
N LEU A 76 15.26 -8.92 1.06
CA LEU A 76 15.79 -7.99 2.07
C LEU A 76 16.15 -8.72 3.36
N PHE A 77 15.27 -9.61 3.84
CA PHE A 77 15.53 -10.38 5.06
C PHE A 77 16.60 -11.47 4.87
N ALA A 78 16.83 -11.94 3.65
CA ALA A 78 17.86 -12.94 3.36
C ALA A 78 19.27 -12.34 3.25
N VAL A 79 19.39 -11.10 2.75
CA VAL A 79 20.70 -10.49 2.44
C VAL A 79 21.16 -9.50 3.50
N LEU A 80 20.24 -8.89 4.25
CA LEU A 80 20.56 -7.81 5.19
C LEU A 80 20.63 -8.30 6.64
N ALA A 81 21.37 -7.56 7.47
CA ALA A 81 21.44 -7.84 8.89
C ALA A 81 20.05 -7.72 9.56
N PRO A 82 19.72 -8.55 10.56
CA PRO A 82 18.42 -8.54 11.23
C PRO A 82 18.04 -7.21 11.88
N THR A 83 19.03 -6.37 12.17
CA THR A 83 18.83 -5.02 12.72
C THR A 83 18.43 -4.00 11.66
N LEU A 84 18.83 -4.19 10.40
CA LEU A 84 18.59 -3.25 9.29
C LEU A 84 17.45 -3.68 8.38
N ALA A 85 17.21 -5.00 8.25
CA ALA A 85 16.20 -5.53 7.33
C ALA A 85 14.79 -4.98 7.57
N PRO A 86 14.28 -4.87 8.81
CA PRO A 86 12.94 -4.34 9.07
C PRO A 86 12.79 -2.86 8.74
N GLU A 87 13.79 -2.03 9.03
CA GLU A 87 13.77 -0.59 8.76
C GLU A 87 13.74 -0.32 7.24
N LEU A 88 14.61 -0.98 6.48
CA LEU A 88 14.61 -0.84 5.01
C LEU A 88 13.35 -1.43 4.37
N ALA A 89 12.83 -2.54 4.90
CA ALA A 89 11.57 -3.12 4.44
C ALA A 89 10.40 -2.13 4.58
N LEU A 90 10.30 -1.46 5.73
CA LEU A 90 9.28 -0.44 5.97
C LEU A 90 9.48 0.81 5.10
N LEU A 91 10.73 1.22 4.89
CA LEU A 91 11.05 2.35 3.99
C LEU A 91 10.64 2.05 2.55
N VAL A 92 11.00 0.87 2.04
CA VAL A 92 10.60 0.41 0.70
C VAL A 92 9.07 0.38 0.59
N ALA A 93 8.38 -0.21 1.58
CA ALA A 93 6.92 -0.22 1.61
C ALA A 93 6.32 1.20 1.62
N ALA A 94 6.91 2.14 2.37
CA ALA A 94 6.49 3.53 2.40
C ALA A 94 6.68 4.23 1.04
N VAL A 95 7.78 3.97 0.33
CA VAL A 95 8.03 4.49 -1.03
C VAL A 95 6.98 3.96 -2.01
N PHE A 96 6.73 2.65 -2.05
CA PHE A 96 5.69 2.08 -2.91
C PHE A 96 4.30 2.66 -2.59
N ALA A 97 3.95 2.80 -1.31
CA ALA A 97 2.70 3.44 -0.90
C ALA A 97 2.63 4.92 -1.31
N GLY A 98 3.75 5.65 -1.25
CA GLY A 98 3.87 7.02 -1.68
C GLY A 98 3.69 7.17 -3.20
N LEU A 99 4.37 6.34 -3.99
CA LEU A 99 4.22 6.30 -5.44
C LEU A 99 2.78 5.98 -5.85
N ALA A 100 2.15 4.99 -5.21
CA ALA A 100 0.75 4.67 -5.44
C ALA A 100 -0.18 5.86 -5.11
N ALA A 101 0.10 6.59 -4.02
CA ALA A 101 -0.63 7.79 -3.66
C ALA A 101 -0.45 8.92 -4.70
N LEU A 102 0.77 9.13 -5.20
CA LEU A 102 1.05 10.10 -6.26
C LEU A 102 0.31 9.77 -7.57
N VAL A 103 0.32 8.51 -7.99
CA VAL A 103 -0.44 8.05 -9.16
C VAL A 103 -1.94 8.27 -8.96
N SER A 104 -2.46 7.97 -7.76
CA SER A 104 -3.87 8.21 -7.40
C SER A 104 -4.24 9.69 -7.47
N LEU A 105 -3.41 10.56 -6.88
CA LEU A 105 -3.58 12.02 -6.94
C LEU A 105 -3.41 12.58 -8.35
N GLY A 106 -2.58 11.95 -9.18
CA GLY A 106 -2.45 12.30 -10.60
C GLY A 106 -3.75 12.04 -11.35
N ARG A 107 -4.39 10.89 -11.12
CA ARG A 107 -5.67 10.53 -11.75
C ARG A 107 -6.81 11.49 -11.38
N ALA A 108 -6.89 11.92 -10.12
CA ALA A 108 -7.93 12.87 -9.67
C ALA A 108 -7.87 14.24 -10.37
N ARG A 109 -6.72 14.61 -10.96
CA ARG A 109 -6.54 15.87 -11.69
C ARG A 109 -7.01 15.79 -13.14
N PHE A 110 -7.17 14.58 -13.67
CA PHE A 110 -7.55 14.33 -15.06
C PHE A 110 -9.03 13.97 -15.22
N GLU A 111 -9.80 13.87 -14.14
CA GLU A 111 -11.26 13.93 -14.24
C GLU A 111 -11.64 15.40 -14.43
N PRO A 112 -12.06 15.83 -15.65
CA PRO A 112 -12.63 17.16 -15.81
C PRO A 112 -13.85 17.20 -14.88
N ALA A 113 -13.97 18.25 -14.07
CA ALA A 113 -15.22 18.55 -13.40
C ALA A 113 -16.32 18.56 -14.47
N ALA A 114 -17.22 17.59 -14.37
CA ALA A 114 -18.36 17.42 -15.28
C ALA A 114 -19.21 18.69 -15.35
#